data_AF-Q8GJ36-F1
#
_entry.id   AF-Q8GJ36-F1
#
_cell.length_a   1.000
_cell.length_b   1.000
_cell.length_c   1.000
_cell.angle_alpha   90.00
_cell.angle_beta   90.00
_cell.angle_gamma   90.00
#
_symmetry.space_group_name_H-M   'P 1'
#
loop_
_entity.id
_entity.type
_entity.pdbx_description
1 polymer ?
#
loop_
_entity_poly.entity_id
_entity_poly.type
_entity_poly.pdbx_seq_one_letter_code
_entity_poly.pdbx_strand_id
1 'polypeptide(L)'
;NMKPVTWIPVVWSFICGAIASGAFGWQQIGEIKFWLAVLLTGPLATGTCQMLNDYFDRDLDEINEPNRPIPGGAISLKSATLLIALWSLLSVVVGWLVHPLIALYVVVGIINAHLYSANPIKLKKRLWAGNIIVAVSYLIIPWVAGEIAYRSDFSLHAITPSLIVATLYTIASTGIMIMND
;
A
#
# COMPACT_ATOMS: atom_id res chain seq x y z
N ASN A 1 -3.43 -10.59 11.21
CA ASN A 1 -4.55 -10.82 10.28
C ASN A 1 -4.43 -9.78 9.17
N MET A 2 -4.35 -10.16 7.89
CA MET A 2 -4.08 -9.23 6.78
C MET A 2 -5.35 -8.58 6.18
N LYS A 3 -6.44 -8.45 6.96
CA LYS A 3 -7.73 -7.79 6.64
C LYS A 3 -7.93 -7.48 5.14
N PRO A 4 -8.36 -8.46 4.32
CA PRO A 4 -8.42 -8.33 2.85
C PRO A 4 -9.27 -7.17 2.33
N VAL A 5 -10.26 -6.70 3.10
CA VAL A 5 -11.06 -5.52 2.78
C VAL A 5 -10.21 -4.27 2.51
N THR A 6 -9.04 -4.16 3.15
CA THR A 6 -8.12 -3.03 3.00
C THR A 6 -7.33 -3.07 1.69
N TRP A 7 -7.34 -4.18 0.96
CA TRP A 7 -6.61 -4.34 -0.30
C TRP A 7 -7.35 -3.68 -1.47
N ILE A 8 -8.69 -3.68 -1.40
CA ILE A 8 -9.56 -3.20 -2.48
C ILE A 8 -9.24 -1.75 -2.87
N PRO A 9 -9.13 -0.78 -1.93
CA PRO A 9 -8.83 0.60 -2.28
C PRO A 9 -7.47 0.78 -2.99
N VAL A 10 -6.45 0.01 -2.58
CA VAL A 10 -5.09 0.11 -3.13
C VAL A 10 -5.03 -0.50 -4.53
N VAL A 11 -5.67 -1.65 -4.73
CA VAL A 11 -5.84 -2.28 -6.05
C VAL A 11 -6.62 -1.35 -6.98
N TRP A 12 -7.71 -0.76 -6.48
CA TRP A 12 -8.54 0.17 -7.22
C TRP A 12 -7.75 1.39 -7.68
N SER A 13 -6.97 2.00 -6.78
CA SER A 13 -6.12 3.14 -7.12
C SER A 13 -5.09 2.82 -8.21
N PHE A 14 -4.47 1.64 -8.13
CA PHE A 14 -3.57 1.16 -9.19
C PHE A 14 -4.29 1.03 -10.54
N ILE A 15 -5.49 0.44 -10.56
CA ILE A 15 -6.29 0.30 -11.79
C ILE A 15 -6.64 1.66 -12.36
N CYS A 16 -7.02 2.64 -11.53
CA CYS A 16 -7.29 4.00 -12.00
C CYS A 16 -6.07 4.63 -12.67
N GLY A 17 -4.88 4.50 -12.08
CA GLY A 17 -3.64 4.97 -12.69
C GLY A 17 -3.27 4.22 -13.98
N ALA A 18 -3.51 2.90 -14.01
CA ALA A 18 -3.32 2.10 -15.21
C ALA A 18 -4.25 2.58 -16.34
N ILE A 19 -5.52 2.81 -16.07
CA ILE A 19 -6.47 3.38 -17.04
C ILE A 19 -6.03 4.77 -17.50
N ALA A 20 -5.60 5.62 -16.57
CA ALA A 20 -5.16 6.99 -16.86
C ALA A 20 -3.87 7.04 -17.71
N SER A 21 -3.09 5.95 -17.76
CA SER A 21 -1.98 5.80 -18.70
C SER A 21 -2.41 5.88 -20.17
N GLY A 22 -3.68 5.58 -20.48
CA GLY A 22 -4.23 5.49 -21.84
C GLY A 22 -3.85 4.19 -22.57
N ALA A 23 -3.03 3.33 -21.97
CA ALA A 23 -2.51 2.10 -22.56
C ALA A 23 -3.06 0.81 -21.90
N PHE A 24 -3.92 0.95 -20.87
CA PHE A 24 -4.55 -0.18 -20.19
C PHE A 24 -6.01 -0.34 -20.63
N GLY A 25 -6.36 -1.55 -21.09
CA GLY A 25 -7.72 -1.93 -21.42
C GLY A 25 -7.99 -3.41 -21.18
N TRP A 26 -9.07 -3.92 -21.79
CA TRP A 26 -9.53 -5.30 -21.58
C TRP A 26 -8.50 -6.38 -21.92
N GLN A 27 -7.62 -6.11 -22.89
CA GLN A 27 -6.57 -7.06 -23.29
C GLN A 27 -5.53 -7.24 -22.18
N GLN A 28 -5.14 -6.16 -21.50
CA GLN A 28 -4.12 -6.16 -20.45
C GLN A 28 -4.56 -6.92 -19.20
N ILE A 29 -5.86 -7.06 -18.95
CA ILE A 29 -6.40 -7.87 -17.83
C ILE A 29 -6.01 -9.35 -17.98
N GLY A 30 -5.82 -9.83 -19.21
CA GLY A 30 -5.34 -11.19 -19.49
C GLY A 30 -3.83 -11.37 -19.30
N GLU A 31 -3.06 -10.29 -19.13
CA GLU A 31 -1.61 -10.35 -19.02
C GLU A 31 -1.15 -10.69 -17.60
N ILE A 32 -0.08 -11.47 -17.48
CA ILE A 32 0.52 -11.82 -16.19
C ILE A 32 0.93 -10.57 -15.39
N LYS A 33 1.34 -9.50 -16.08
CA LYS A 33 1.73 -8.23 -15.48
C LYS A 33 0.61 -7.61 -14.64
N PHE A 34 -0.64 -7.67 -15.11
CA PHE A 34 -1.79 -7.18 -14.37
C PHE A 34 -1.99 -7.95 -13.06
N TRP A 35 -1.95 -9.28 -13.13
CA TRP A 35 -2.12 -10.13 -11.94
C TRP A 35 -0.97 -10.02 -10.95
N LEU A 36 0.27 -9.83 -11.42
CA LEU A 36 1.41 -9.49 -10.57
C LEU A 36 1.19 -8.15 -9.86
N ALA A 37 0.63 -7.15 -10.55
CA ALA A 37 0.32 -5.87 -9.94
C ALA A 37 -0.82 -5.96 -8.90
N VAL A 38 -1.87 -6.74 -9.17
CA VAL A 38 -2.95 -6.99 -8.19
C VAL A 38 -2.43 -7.73 -6.96
N LEU A 39 -1.59 -8.76 -7.17
CA LEU A 39 -0.91 -9.48 -6.08
C LEU A 39 -0.03 -8.53 -5.26
N LEU A 40 0.69 -7.64 -5.95
CA LEU A 40 1.57 -6.65 -5.33
C LEU A 40 0.79 -5.67 -4.46
N THR A 41 -0.18 -4.97 -5.03
CA THR A 41 -0.86 -3.86 -4.35
C THR A 41 -1.80 -4.37 -3.27
N GLY A 42 -2.41 -5.55 -3.44
CA GLY A 42 -3.25 -6.18 -2.44
C GLY A 42 -2.45 -6.92 -1.36
N PRO A 43 -2.39 -8.26 -1.42
CA PRO A 43 -1.89 -9.09 -0.32
C PRO A 43 -0.41 -8.88 0.02
N LEU A 44 0.44 -8.46 -0.93
CA LEU A 44 1.86 -8.27 -0.67
C LEU A 44 2.14 -6.94 0.05
N ALA A 45 1.97 -5.81 -0.62
CA ALA A 45 2.27 -4.50 -0.05
C ALA A 45 1.29 -4.16 1.10
N THR A 46 -0.02 -4.26 0.86
CA THR A 46 -1.01 -3.94 1.90
C THR A 46 -1.01 -4.98 3.03
N GLY A 47 -0.73 -6.26 2.72
CA GLY A 47 -0.53 -7.27 3.75
C GLY A 47 0.69 -6.97 4.63
N THR A 48 1.81 -6.56 4.04
CA THR A 48 3.02 -6.12 4.77
C THR A 48 2.69 -4.97 5.74
N CYS A 49 1.97 -3.95 5.27
CA CYS A 49 1.54 -2.84 6.12
C CYS A 49 0.74 -3.30 7.34
N GLN A 50 -0.20 -4.24 7.14
CA GLN A 50 -1.04 -4.75 8.22
C GLN A 50 -0.28 -5.63 9.20
N MET A 51 0.67 -6.42 8.72
CA MET A 51 1.56 -7.18 9.60
C MET A 51 2.44 -6.25 10.46
N LEU A 52 2.94 -5.16 9.88
CA LEU A 52 3.69 -4.14 10.63
C LEU A 52 2.82 -3.50 11.71
N ASN A 53 1.55 -3.18 11.39
CA ASN A 53 0.60 -2.65 12.37
C ASN A 53 0.40 -3.64 13.53
N ASP A 54 0.03 -4.89 13.22
CA ASP A 54 -0.14 -5.95 14.22
C ASP A 54 1.12 -6.15 15.08
N TYR A 55 2.31 -6.05 14.47
CA TYR A 55 3.59 -6.23 15.17
C TYR A 55 3.91 -5.09 16.13
N PHE A 56 3.70 -3.84 15.73
CA PHE A 56 4.01 -2.65 16.55
C PHE A 56 2.93 -2.28 17.55
N ASP A 57 1.71 -2.78 17.36
CA ASP A 57 0.57 -2.53 18.25
C ASP A 57 0.22 -3.73 19.13
N ARG A 58 0.97 -4.83 19.02
CA ARG A 58 0.74 -6.08 19.74
C ARG A 58 0.41 -5.93 21.22
N ASP A 59 1.08 -5.05 21.96
CA ASP A 59 0.90 -4.94 23.42
C ASP A 59 -0.46 -4.30 23.75
N LEU A 60 -0.95 -3.41 22.87
CA LEU A 60 -2.28 -2.80 22.98
C LEU A 60 -3.36 -3.75 22.44
N ASP A 61 -3.08 -4.39 21.32
CA ASP A 61 -4.00 -5.30 20.64
C ASP A 61 -4.15 -6.64 21.37
N GLU A 62 -3.22 -7.01 22.26
CA GLU A 62 -3.38 -8.16 23.15
C GLU A 62 -4.57 -7.96 24.09
N ILE A 63 -4.86 -6.71 24.48
CA ILE A 63 -6.01 -6.36 25.31
C ILE A 63 -7.28 -6.21 24.46
N ASN A 64 -7.20 -5.49 23.32
CA ASN A 64 -8.38 -5.12 22.53
C ASN A 64 -8.82 -6.19 21.52
N GLU A 65 -7.87 -6.91 20.93
CA GLU A 65 -8.09 -7.90 19.88
C GLU A 65 -7.21 -9.15 20.05
N PRO A 66 -7.34 -9.87 21.18
CA PRO A 66 -6.46 -10.98 21.56
C PRO A 66 -6.45 -12.15 20.56
N ASN A 67 -7.48 -12.26 19.71
CA ASN A 67 -7.56 -13.32 18.71
C ASN A 67 -6.65 -13.10 17.49
N ARG A 68 -5.99 -11.94 17.38
CA ARG A 68 -5.06 -11.68 16.27
C ARG A 68 -3.78 -12.53 16.43
N PRO A 69 -3.17 -13.02 15.34
CA PRO A 69 -2.06 -13.97 15.42
C PRO A 69 -0.82 -13.49 16.19
N ILE A 70 -0.39 -12.23 16.00
CA ILE A 70 0.77 -11.68 16.71
C ILE A 70 0.39 -11.21 18.13
N PRO A 71 -0.65 -10.39 18.33
CA PRO A 71 -1.06 -9.95 19.67
C PRO A 71 -1.47 -11.10 20.60
N GLY A 72 -2.16 -12.12 20.08
CA GLY A 72 -2.58 -13.30 20.83
C GLY A 72 -1.50 -14.36 21.07
N GLY A 73 -0.26 -14.10 20.64
CA GLY A 73 0.87 -15.02 20.85
C GLY A 73 0.88 -16.28 19.99
N ALA A 74 -0.08 -16.48 19.07
CA ALA A 74 -0.08 -17.63 18.15
C ALA A 74 1.13 -17.64 17.20
N ILE A 75 1.69 -16.46 16.90
CA ILE A 75 2.94 -16.28 16.15
C ILE A 75 3.97 -15.59 17.05
N SER A 76 5.12 -16.21 17.26
CA SER A 76 6.23 -15.61 18.02
C SER A 76 6.76 -14.33 17.34
N LEU A 77 7.31 -13.40 18.12
CA LEU A 77 7.89 -12.17 17.54
C LEU A 77 9.01 -12.46 16.55
N LYS A 78 9.86 -13.46 16.81
CA LYS A 78 10.93 -13.87 15.87
C LYS A 78 10.34 -14.33 14.53
N SER A 79 9.31 -15.18 14.58
CA SER A 79 8.59 -15.66 13.39
C SER A 79 7.90 -14.52 12.66
N ALA A 80 7.28 -13.59 13.39
CA ALA A 80 6.63 -12.42 12.81
C ALA A 80 7.65 -11.51 12.10
N THR A 81 8.79 -11.22 12.72
CA THR A 81 9.86 -10.42 12.10
C THR A 81 10.37 -11.08 10.81
N LEU A 82 10.63 -12.39 10.85
CA LEU A 82 11.07 -13.13 9.66
C LEU A 82 10.01 -13.07 8.55
N LEU A 83 8.74 -13.32 8.89
CA LEU A 83 7.66 -13.30 7.93
C LEU A 83 7.48 -11.92 7.31
N ILE A 84 7.53 -10.84 8.10
CA ILE A 84 7.47 -9.46 7.60
C ILE A 84 8.64 -9.17 6.65
N ALA A 85 9.87 -9.57 7.01
CA ALA A 85 11.04 -9.36 6.17
C ALA A 85 10.91 -10.11 4.83
N LEU A 86 10.48 -11.38 4.86
CA LEU A 86 10.26 -12.18 3.66
C LEU A 86 9.13 -11.61 2.79
N TRP A 87 8.02 -11.19 3.39
CA TRP A 87 6.89 -10.57 2.68
C TRP A 87 7.26 -9.23 2.05
N SER A 88 8.07 -8.44 2.76
CA SER A 88 8.62 -7.17 2.27
C SER A 88 9.54 -7.40 1.07
N LEU A 89 10.47 -8.36 1.17
CA LEU A 89 11.36 -8.72 0.06
C LEU A 89 10.56 -9.23 -1.14
N LEU A 90 9.57 -10.11 -0.92
CA LEU A 90 8.70 -10.61 -1.96
C LEU A 90 7.91 -9.48 -2.64
N SER A 91 7.40 -8.51 -1.88
CA SER A 91 6.74 -7.33 -2.41
C SER A 91 7.67 -6.54 -3.34
N VAL A 92 8.93 -6.34 -2.93
CA VAL A 92 9.93 -5.62 -3.75
C VAL A 92 10.25 -6.40 -5.02
N VAL A 93 10.45 -7.71 -4.92
CA VAL A 93 10.72 -8.59 -6.08
C VAL A 93 9.57 -8.57 -7.07
N VAL A 94 8.32 -8.74 -6.60
CA VAL A 94 7.14 -8.68 -7.47
C VAL A 94 6.97 -7.29 -8.06
N GLY A 95 7.22 -6.23 -7.29
CA GLY A 95 7.28 -4.85 -7.80
C GLY A 95 8.26 -4.69 -8.94
N TRP A 96 9.46 -5.24 -8.81
CA TRP A 96 10.47 -5.21 -9.87
C TRP A 96 10.04 -5.95 -11.14
N LEU A 97 9.37 -7.09 -10.99
CA LEU A 97 8.81 -7.86 -12.11
C LEU A 97 7.71 -7.11 -12.87
N VAL A 98 6.96 -6.23 -12.20
CA VAL A 98 6.00 -5.33 -12.88
C VAL A 98 6.74 -4.19 -13.58
N HIS A 99 7.62 -3.49 -12.85
CA HIS A 99 8.51 -2.46 -13.37
C HIS A 99 9.59 -2.07 -12.33
N PRO A 100 10.87 -1.86 -12.69
CA PRO A 100 11.93 -1.52 -11.72
C PRO A 100 11.63 -0.31 -10.82
N LEU A 101 11.00 0.75 -11.36
CA LEU A 101 10.59 1.91 -10.55
C LEU A 101 9.48 1.59 -9.54
N ILE A 102 8.63 0.60 -9.82
CA ILE A 102 7.58 0.18 -8.88
C ILE A 102 8.23 -0.50 -7.66
N ALA A 103 9.33 -1.23 -7.82
CA ALA A 103 10.09 -1.76 -6.69
C ALA A 103 10.53 -0.65 -5.72
N LEU A 104 10.98 0.51 -6.23
CA LEU A 104 11.33 1.66 -5.41
C LEU A 104 10.11 2.20 -4.66
N TYR A 105 8.95 2.31 -5.31
CA TYR A 105 7.71 2.72 -4.64
C TYR A 105 7.23 1.75 -3.57
N VAL A 106 7.45 0.46 -3.76
CA VAL A 106 7.18 -0.55 -2.73
C VAL A 106 8.08 -0.33 -1.51
N VAL A 107 9.38 -0.04 -1.72
CA VAL A 107 10.30 0.31 -0.63
C VAL A 107 9.81 1.56 0.11
N VAL A 108 9.40 2.61 -0.61
CA VAL A 108 8.81 3.82 0.00
C VAL A 108 7.54 3.48 0.79
N GLY A 109 6.66 2.63 0.26
CA GLY A 109 5.46 2.17 0.95
C GLY A 109 5.77 1.42 2.26
N ILE A 110 6.79 0.56 2.26
CA ILE A 110 7.24 -0.15 3.47
C ILE A 110 7.81 0.84 4.50
N ILE A 111 8.59 1.83 4.06
CA ILE A 111 9.08 2.90 4.93
C ILE A 111 7.90 3.67 5.54
N ASN A 112 6.91 4.05 4.72
CA ASN A 112 5.71 4.75 5.21
C ASN A 112 4.94 3.92 6.24
N ALA A 113 4.75 2.63 6.00
CA ALA A 113 4.12 1.72 6.95
C ALA A 113 4.89 1.62 8.28
N HIS A 114 6.23 1.62 8.21
CA HIS A 114 7.06 1.67 9.40
C HIS A 114 6.92 3.00 10.15
N LEU A 115 6.99 4.15 9.46
CA LEU A 115 6.80 5.48 10.05
C LEU A 115 5.41 5.64 10.68
N TYR A 116 4.40 5.02 10.09
CA TYR A 116 3.03 5.02 10.59
C TYR A 116 2.91 4.31 11.94
N SER A 117 3.57 3.16 12.11
CA SER A 117 3.31 2.24 13.22
C SER A 117 4.41 2.17 14.28
N ALA A 118 5.67 2.40 13.92
CA ALA A 118 6.82 2.24 14.80
C ALA A 118 7.14 3.50 15.61
N ASN A 119 7.64 3.31 16.84
CA ASN A 119 8.22 4.39 17.65
C ASN A 119 9.61 4.80 17.10
N PRO A 120 10.05 6.06 17.30
CA PRO A 120 9.40 7.13 18.08
C PRO A 120 8.37 7.95 17.30
N ILE A 121 8.26 7.77 15.99
CA ILE A 121 7.45 8.66 15.13
C ILE A 121 5.95 8.36 15.27
N LYS A 122 5.57 7.08 15.08
CA LYS A 122 4.23 6.50 15.24
C LYS A 122 3.11 7.44 14.76
N LEU A 123 3.14 7.78 13.46
CA LEU A 123 2.23 8.79 12.87
C LEU A 123 0.75 8.49 13.08
N LYS A 124 0.37 7.22 13.26
CA LYS A 124 -1.00 6.84 13.59
C LYS A 124 -1.57 7.51 14.85
N LYS A 125 -0.71 8.07 15.72
CA LYS A 125 -1.12 8.86 16.90
C LYS A 125 -1.35 10.36 16.59
N ARG A 126 -1.15 10.79 15.35
CA ARG A 126 -1.24 12.20 14.92
C ARG A 126 -2.31 12.30 13.83
N LEU A 127 -3.50 12.80 14.16
CA LEU A 127 -4.68 12.81 13.28
C LEU A 127 -4.36 13.17 11.82
N TRP A 128 -3.83 14.39 11.60
CA TRP A 128 -3.53 14.86 10.25
C TRP A 128 -2.42 14.07 9.55
N ALA A 129 -1.28 13.88 10.22
CA ALA A 129 -0.11 13.26 9.60
C ALA A 129 -0.32 11.76 9.32
N GLY A 130 -1.04 11.06 10.21
CA GLY A 130 -1.45 9.67 10.03
C GLY A 130 -2.38 9.51 8.84
N ASN A 131 -3.42 10.34 8.75
CA ASN A 131 -4.40 10.24 7.66
C ASN A 131 -3.79 10.61 6.31
N ILE A 132 -2.90 11.61 6.27
CA ILE A 132 -2.17 11.98 5.04
C ILE A 132 -1.26 10.85 4.57
N ILE A 133 -0.44 10.26 5.45
CA ILE A 133 0.48 9.19 5.00
C ILE A 133 -0.26 7.94 4.54
N VAL A 134 -1.40 7.62 5.17
CA VAL A 134 -2.29 6.53 4.73
C VAL A 134 -2.88 6.87 3.37
N ALA A 135 -3.46 8.06 3.19
CA ALA A 135 -4.07 8.46 1.92
C ALA A 135 -3.05 8.44 0.77
N VAL A 136 -1.85 9.01 0.97
CA VAL A 136 -0.77 8.98 -0.03
C VAL A 136 -0.35 7.56 -0.34
N SER A 137 -0.19 6.69 0.67
CA SER A 137 0.26 5.32 0.48
C SER A 137 -0.79 4.43 -0.18
N TYR A 138 -2.08 4.69 0.07
CA TYR A 138 -3.19 3.89 -0.44
C TYR A 138 -3.72 4.39 -1.78
N LEU A 139 -3.49 5.67 -2.11
CA LEU A 139 -4.04 6.30 -3.30
C LEU A 139 -2.93 6.76 -4.24
N ILE A 140 -2.12 7.75 -3.86
CA ILE A 140 -1.13 8.34 -4.78
C ILE A 140 -0.09 7.32 -5.25
N ILE A 141 0.56 6.62 -4.33
CA ILE A 141 1.63 5.68 -4.68
C ILE A 141 1.15 4.58 -5.65
N PRO A 142 0.07 3.83 -5.36
CA PRO A 142 -0.44 2.82 -6.29
C PRO A 142 -0.97 3.42 -7.60
N TRP A 143 -1.56 4.62 -7.59
CA TRP A 143 -1.98 5.30 -8.82
C TRP A 143 -0.80 5.58 -9.74
N VAL A 144 0.29 6.18 -9.22
CA VAL A 144 1.49 6.43 -10.01
C VAL A 144 2.15 5.12 -10.45
N ALA A 145 2.10 4.06 -9.63
CA ALA A 145 2.55 2.75 -10.05
C ALA A 145 1.73 2.19 -11.24
N GLY A 146 0.42 2.44 -11.28
CA GLY A 146 -0.44 2.09 -12.42
C GLY A 146 -0.05 2.82 -13.71
N GLU A 147 0.20 4.13 -13.60
CA GLU A 147 0.72 4.94 -14.71
C GLU A 147 2.06 4.38 -15.22
N ILE A 148 3.03 4.17 -14.32
CA ILE A 148 4.35 3.61 -14.67
C ILE A 148 4.22 2.23 -15.31
N ALA A 149 3.30 1.40 -14.83
CA ALA A 149 3.14 0.06 -15.34
C ALA A 149 2.77 0.06 -16.83
N TYR A 150 1.90 0.95 -17.30
CA TYR A 150 1.35 0.84 -18.67
C TYR A 150 1.75 1.97 -19.60
N ARG A 151 2.19 3.12 -19.09
CA ARG A 151 2.63 4.24 -19.90
C ARG A 151 4.00 3.99 -20.53
N SER A 152 4.12 4.27 -21.83
CA SER A 152 5.39 4.21 -22.56
C SER A 152 6.27 5.46 -22.38
N ASP A 153 5.65 6.63 -22.16
CA ASP A 153 6.30 7.94 -22.02
C ASP A 153 6.19 8.51 -20.59
N PHE A 154 7.01 8.03 -19.65
CA PHE A 154 6.95 8.55 -18.28
C PHE A 154 7.64 9.92 -18.16
N SER A 155 6.87 11.01 -18.32
CA SER A 155 7.30 12.38 -18.06
C SER A 155 6.33 13.09 -17.11
N LEU A 156 6.83 14.07 -16.35
CA LEU A 156 5.99 14.85 -15.42
C LEU A 156 4.82 15.50 -16.16
N HIS A 157 5.06 16.05 -17.36
CA HIS A 157 4.01 16.66 -18.18
C HIS A 157 2.93 15.66 -18.58
N ALA A 158 3.31 14.44 -18.99
CA ALA A 158 2.37 13.40 -19.40
C ALA A 158 1.46 12.95 -18.25
N ILE A 159 2.01 12.81 -17.03
CA ILE A 159 1.24 12.33 -15.87
C ILE A 159 0.53 13.45 -15.10
N THR A 160 0.82 14.73 -15.36
CA THR A 160 0.27 15.86 -14.59
C THR A 160 -1.27 15.86 -14.51
N PRO A 161 -2.03 15.69 -15.61
CA PRO A 161 -3.49 15.67 -15.53
C PRO A 161 -4.02 14.54 -14.64
N SER A 162 -3.42 13.36 -14.76
CA SER A 162 -3.75 12.19 -13.94
C SER A 162 -3.41 12.40 -12.47
N LEU A 163 -2.25 13.01 -12.17
CA LEU A 163 -1.83 13.36 -10.82
C LEU A 163 -2.76 14.37 -10.16
N ILE A 164 -3.31 15.34 -10.91
CA ILE A 164 -4.30 16.28 -10.37
C ILE A 164 -5.55 15.51 -9.92
N VAL A 165 -6.06 14.59 -10.74
CA VAL A 165 -7.21 13.75 -10.39
C VAL A 165 -6.90 12.88 -9.17
N ALA A 166 -5.75 12.22 -9.15
CA ALA A 166 -5.30 11.39 -8.02
C ALA A 166 -5.19 12.22 -6.72
N THR A 167 -4.70 13.46 -6.83
CA THR A 167 -4.57 14.38 -5.68
C THR A 167 -5.93 14.81 -5.16
N LEU A 168 -6.86 15.20 -6.03
CA LEU A 168 -8.22 15.55 -5.64
C LEU A 168 -8.94 14.37 -4.98
N TYR A 169 -8.77 13.17 -5.54
CA TYR A 169 -9.31 11.95 -4.95
C TYR A 169 -8.71 11.68 -3.56
N THR A 170 -7.39 11.86 -3.42
CA THR A 170 -6.67 11.70 -2.14
C THR A 170 -7.13 12.70 -1.09
N ILE A 171 -7.36 13.97 -1.46
CA ILE A 171 -7.90 15.00 -0.56
C ILE A 171 -9.31 14.61 -0.09
N ALA A 172 -10.18 14.19 -1.02
CA ALA A 172 -11.54 13.76 -0.67
C ALA A 172 -11.52 12.56 0.29
N SER A 173 -10.70 11.54 0.02
CA SER A 173 -10.55 10.38 0.91
C SER A 173 -9.95 10.75 2.26
N THR A 174 -8.99 11.67 2.31
CA THR A 174 -8.43 12.17 3.57
C THR A 174 -9.49 12.87 4.41
N GLY A 175 -10.35 13.68 3.79
CA GLY A 175 -11.49 14.32 4.45
C GLY A 175 -12.46 13.32 5.07
N ILE A 176 -12.79 12.24 4.35
CA ILE A 176 -13.65 11.16 4.87
C ILE A 176 -13.00 10.47 6.08
N MET A 177 -11.70 10.14 6.02
CA MET A 177 -11.01 9.51 7.15
C MET A 177 -11.00 10.42 8.39
N ILE A 178 -10.71 11.71 8.22
CA ILE A 178 -10.72 12.68 9.34
C ILE A 178 -12.11 12.83 9.96
N MET A 179 -13.19 12.72 9.19
CA MET A 179 -14.56 12.80 9.73
C MET A 179 -15.00 11.52 10.47
N ASN A 180 -14.34 10.40 10.22
CA ASN A 180 -14.69 9.10 10.79
C ASN A 180 -13.84 8.72 12.02
N ASP A 181 -12.72 9.40 12.26
CA ASP A 181 -11.86 9.28 13.44
C ASP A 181 -12.35 10.15 14.62
#